data_AF-A0A835XDY1-F1
#
_entry.id   AF-A0A835XDY1-F1
#
_cell.length_a   1.000
_cell.length_b   1.000
_cell.length_c   1.000
_cell.angle_alpha   90.00
_cell.angle_beta   90.00
_cell.angle_gamma   90.00
#
_symmetry.space_group_name_H-M   'P 1'
#
loop_
_entity.id
_entity.type
_entity.pdbx_description
1 polymer ?
#
loop_
_entity_poly.entity_id
_entity_poly.type
_entity_poly.pdbx_seq_one_letter_code
_entity_poly.pdbx_strand_id
1 'polypeptide(L)'
;MLAASLGAKVLSFDLQVYCIKVVTQLLREKNPQLLPNIEIVNLGLGTPTIVSVPNNTCEGEFGQNGVPKAGSVDGAGAKVTVSIVDPKHVLQTWARQINLVKIDTEGAEADILAHLLPLVEAGKIQHIVAELMPSQWANRGSSLEAGLATMKKLAAQSTRMVLLHDSAGFTFPREQISLSGVTGELFEKFNVEDLVKDRKNGGGCNVWWSFY
;
A
#
# COMPACT_ATOMS: atom_id res chain seq x y z
N MET A 1 -5.92 1.03 -11.10
CA MET A 1 -6.35 2.08 -12.06
C MET A 1 -7.83 2.46 -11.95
N LEU A 2 -8.71 1.57 -11.47
CA LEU A 2 -10.16 1.79 -11.40
C LEU A 2 -10.59 3.11 -10.68
N ALA A 3 -9.90 3.56 -9.62
CA ALA A 3 -10.24 4.87 -9.03
C ALA A 3 -10.04 6.05 -10.01
N ALA A 4 -9.04 6.01 -10.87
CA ALA A 4 -8.82 7.06 -11.88
C ALA A 4 -9.87 7.02 -12.99
N SER A 5 -10.35 5.84 -13.41
CA SER A 5 -11.47 5.72 -14.34
C SER A 5 -12.81 6.12 -13.71
N LEU A 6 -12.93 6.02 -12.39
CA LEU A 6 -14.02 6.65 -11.63
C LEU A 6 -13.81 8.16 -11.44
N GLY A 7 -12.67 8.74 -11.83
CA GLY A 7 -12.41 10.19 -11.79
C GLY A 7 -11.74 10.71 -10.51
N ALA A 8 -11.11 9.86 -9.71
CA ALA A 8 -10.25 10.29 -8.60
C ALA A 8 -8.84 10.66 -9.08
N LYS A 9 -8.16 11.59 -8.38
CA LYS A 9 -6.71 11.76 -8.49
C LYS A 9 -6.00 10.63 -7.75
N VAL A 10 -4.97 10.08 -8.39
CA VAL A 10 -4.20 8.93 -7.92
C VAL A 10 -2.72 9.28 -7.86
N LEU A 11 -2.12 9.01 -6.70
CA LEU A 11 -0.67 8.84 -6.55
C LEU A 11 -0.40 7.34 -6.38
N SER A 12 0.71 6.87 -6.94
CA SER A 12 1.11 5.46 -6.90
C SER A 12 2.64 5.37 -6.73
N PHE A 13 3.10 4.47 -5.85
CA PHE A 13 4.48 4.40 -5.37
C PHE A 13 5.10 3.04 -5.66
N ASP A 14 5.97 2.97 -6.66
CA ASP A 14 6.58 1.72 -7.10
C ASP A 14 8.08 1.69 -6.80
N LEU A 15 8.57 0.58 -6.28
CA LEU A 15 10.01 0.34 -6.18
C LEU A 15 10.59 -0.05 -7.57
N GLN A 16 9.89 -0.87 -8.34
CA GLN A 16 10.41 -1.47 -9.57
C GLN A 16 10.15 -0.57 -10.78
N VAL A 17 11.22 0.06 -11.28
CA VAL A 17 11.22 0.88 -12.50
C VAL A 17 10.58 0.14 -13.70
N TYR A 18 10.70 -1.20 -13.76
CA TYR A 18 10.06 -2.00 -14.79
C TYR A 18 8.52 -1.95 -14.73
N CYS A 19 7.94 -2.09 -13.53
CA CYS A 19 6.49 -2.03 -13.33
C CYS A 19 5.93 -0.64 -13.68
N ILE A 20 6.62 0.44 -13.27
CA ILE A 20 6.29 1.80 -13.69
C ILE A 20 6.25 1.92 -15.21
N LYS A 21 7.26 1.40 -15.92
CA LYS A 21 7.32 1.42 -17.40
C LYS A 21 6.11 0.69 -18.00
N VAL A 22 5.82 -0.53 -17.53
CA VAL A 22 4.68 -1.34 -18.01
C VAL A 22 3.35 -0.64 -17.77
N VAL A 23 3.08 -0.18 -16.54
CA VAL A 23 1.82 0.52 -16.20
C VAL A 23 1.69 1.84 -16.97
N THR A 24 2.78 2.61 -17.11
CA THR A 24 2.80 3.87 -17.88
C THR A 24 2.57 3.63 -19.37
N GLN A 25 3.12 2.55 -19.94
CA GLN A 25 2.88 2.17 -21.33
C GLN A 25 1.42 1.75 -21.56
N LEU A 26 0.88 0.87 -20.70
CA LEU A 26 -0.52 0.47 -20.73
C LEU A 26 -1.48 1.65 -20.58
N LEU A 27 -1.13 2.64 -19.74
CA LEU A 27 -1.85 3.90 -19.64
C LEU A 27 -1.82 4.68 -20.96
N ARG A 28 -0.64 4.93 -21.53
CA ARG A 28 -0.51 5.72 -22.76
C ARG A 28 -1.18 5.06 -23.97
N GLU A 29 -1.07 3.74 -24.10
CA GLU A 29 -1.59 3.01 -25.26
C GLU A 29 -3.07 2.65 -25.17
N LYS A 30 -3.57 2.33 -23.98
CA LYS A 30 -4.93 1.78 -23.80
C LYS A 30 -5.88 2.68 -23.03
N ASN A 31 -5.35 3.59 -22.20
CA ASN A 31 -6.14 4.42 -21.29
C ASN A 31 -5.62 5.89 -21.17
N PRO A 32 -5.25 6.58 -22.28
CA PRO A 32 -4.59 7.88 -22.20
C PRO A 32 -5.45 8.95 -21.50
N GLN A 33 -6.78 8.81 -21.54
CA GLN A 33 -7.74 9.66 -20.83
C GLN A 33 -7.58 9.64 -19.30
N LEU A 34 -6.90 8.64 -18.72
CA LEU A 34 -6.65 8.54 -17.28
C LEU A 34 -5.36 9.24 -16.84
N LEU A 35 -4.43 9.54 -17.75
CA LEU A 35 -3.14 10.14 -17.44
C LEU A 35 -3.22 11.45 -16.65
N PRO A 36 -4.15 12.40 -16.91
CA PRO A 36 -4.26 13.63 -16.11
C PRO A 36 -4.64 13.39 -14.65
N ASN A 37 -5.07 12.17 -14.29
CA ASN A 37 -5.52 11.78 -12.97
C ASN A 37 -4.57 10.81 -12.26
N ILE A 38 -3.44 10.40 -12.87
CA ILE A 38 -2.53 9.41 -12.31
C ILE A 38 -1.09 9.95 -12.32
N GLU A 39 -0.48 9.95 -11.15
CA GLU A 39 0.94 10.18 -10.92
C GLU A 39 1.55 8.87 -10.39
N ILE A 40 2.67 8.42 -11.00
CA ILE A 40 3.41 7.22 -10.58
C ILE A 40 4.83 7.65 -10.27
N VAL A 41 5.29 7.35 -9.05
CA VAL A 41 6.59 7.77 -8.51
C VAL A 41 7.45 6.54 -8.24
N ASN A 42 8.74 6.60 -8.60
CA ASN A 42 9.68 5.54 -8.30
C ASN A 42 10.30 5.71 -6.92
N LEU A 43 9.58 5.24 -5.89
CA LEU A 43 9.87 5.52 -4.50
C LEU A 43 9.07 4.55 -3.62
N GLY A 44 9.71 4.03 -2.56
CA GLY A 44 9.03 3.25 -1.52
C GLY A 44 8.56 4.15 -0.37
N LEU A 45 7.61 3.63 0.40
CA LEU A 45 7.13 4.26 1.63
C LEU A 45 7.53 3.39 2.84
N GLY A 46 7.82 4.03 3.98
CA GLY A 46 8.19 3.34 5.23
C GLY A 46 9.32 4.03 5.96
N THR A 47 10.11 3.26 6.72
CA THR A 47 11.34 3.72 7.38
C THR A 47 12.30 4.29 6.33
N PRO A 48 12.76 5.56 6.44
CA PRO A 48 13.65 6.17 5.46
C PRO A 48 14.95 5.38 5.28
N THR A 49 15.17 4.87 4.06
CA THR A 49 16.36 4.08 3.70
C THR A 49 16.56 4.06 2.19
N ILE A 50 17.60 3.38 1.72
CA ILE A 50 17.91 3.18 0.31
C ILE A 50 17.94 1.68 0.03
N VAL A 51 17.20 1.22 -0.98
CA VAL A 51 17.12 -0.19 -1.38
C VAL A 51 17.62 -0.38 -2.81
N SER A 52 18.08 -1.60 -3.13
CA SER A 52 18.52 -1.99 -4.47
C SER A 52 17.53 -2.98 -5.07
N VAL A 53 16.95 -2.66 -6.22
CA VAL A 53 15.87 -3.46 -6.83
C VAL A 53 16.15 -3.79 -8.30
N PRO A 54 15.60 -4.89 -8.86
CA PRO A 54 15.74 -5.19 -10.29
C PRO A 54 15.16 -4.09 -11.19
N ASN A 55 15.87 -3.72 -12.25
CA ASN A 55 15.42 -2.71 -13.24
C ASN A 55 14.58 -3.29 -14.40
N ASN A 56 14.51 -4.62 -14.49
CA ASN A 56 14.04 -5.36 -15.68
C ASN A 56 12.94 -6.41 -15.39
N THR A 57 12.40 -6.46 -14.17
CA THR A 57 11.29 -7.36 -13.81
C THR A 57 10.39 -6.74 -12.74
N CYS A 58 9.14 -7.21 -12.67
CA CYS A 58 8.21 -6.95 -11.57
C CYS A 58 8.29 -7.99 -10.44
N GLU A 59 9.10 -9.02 -10.58
CA GLU A 59 9.28 -10.07 -9.57
C GLU A 59 10.48 -9.75 -8.67
N GLY A 60 10.34 -9.97 -7.36
CA GLY A 60 11.46 -9.83 -6.41
C GLY A 60 11.06 -9.96 -4.94
N GLU A 61 11.66 -10.93 -4.24
CA GLU A 61 11.67 -10.96 -2.78
C GLU A 61 12.77 -10.03 -2.24
N PHE A 62 12.39 -8.89 -1.65
CA PHE A 62 13.32 -7.96 -1.01
C PHE A 62 13.44 -8.28 0.48
N GLY A 63 14.67 -8.53 0.96
CA GLY A 63 14.95 -8.69 2.39
C GLY A 63 15.20 -7.36 3.11
N GLN A 64 15.73 -7.45 4.33
CA GLN A 64 16.04 -6.29 5.15
C GLN A 64 17.06 -5.38 4.44
N ASN A 65 16.86 -4.07 4.52
CA ASN A 65 17.70 -3.06 3.86
C ASN A 65 17.80 -3.20 2.32
N GLY A 66 16.83 -3.86 1.67
CA GLY A 66 16.87 -4.09 0.23
C GLY A 66 17.95 -5.07 -0.22
N VAL A 67 18.50 -5.86 0.71
CA VAL A 67 19.39 -6.98 0.38
C VAL A 67 18.52 -8.15 -0.08
N PRO A 68 18.83 -8.81 -1.21
CA PRO A 68 18.12 -10.02 -1.63
C PRO A 68 18.22 -11.11 -0.57
N LYS A 69 17.15 -11.88 -0.41
CA LYS A 69 17.12 -13.03 0.49
C LYS A 69 18.16 -14.07 0.05
N ALA A 70 18.92 -14.63 0.99
CA ALA A 70 19.92 -15.64 0.65
C ALA A 70 19.27 -16.84 -0.08
N GLY A 71 19.71 -17.09 -1.32
CA GLY A 71 19.14 -18.12 -2.18
C GLY A 71 18.09 -17.62 -3.19
N SER A 72 17.69 -16.34 -3.17
CA SER A 72 16.94 -15.77 -4.30
C SER A 72 17.79 -15.82 -5.55
N VAL A 73 17.25 -16.35 -6.65
CA VAL A 73 17.91 -16.31 -7.95
C VAL A 73 17.86 -14.87 -8.46
N ASP A 74 18.84 -14.07 -8.04
CA ASP A 74 19.14 -12.77 -8.65
C ASP A 74 19.31 -13.00 -10.15
N GLY A 75 18.29 -12.69 -10.94
CA GLY A 75 18.45 -12.55 -12.38
C GLY A 75 19.58 -11.54 -12.59
N ALA A 76 20.60 -11.90 -13.38
CA ALA A 76 21.84 -11.14 -13.53
C ALA A 76 21.68 -9.81 -14.33
N GLY A 77 20.54 -9.13 -14.15
CA GLY A 77 20.23 -7.82 -14.69
C GLY A 77 20.76 -6.68 -13.82
N ALA A 78 20.80 -5.50 -14.41
CA ALA A 78 21.16 -4.28 -13.69
C ALA A 78 20.14 -3.99 -12.57
N LYS A 79 20.65 -3.76 -11.36
CA LYS A 79 19.85 -3.23 -10.25
C LYS A 79 19.84 -1.70 -10.29
N VAL A 80 18.78 -1.11 -9.75
CA VAL A 80 18.62 0.34 -9.57
C VAL A 80 18.42 0.64 -8.10
N THR A 81 18.96 1.78 -7.68
CA THR A 81 18.88 2.28 -6.31
C THR A 81 17.62 3.14 -6.17
N VAL A 82 16.77 2.83 -5.21
CA VAL A 82 15.49 3.51 -4.98
C VAL A 82 15.37 3.89 -3.51
N SER A 83 14.86 5.09 -3.25
CA SER A 83 14.65 5.56 -1.88
C SER A 83 13.34 5.03 -1.31
N ILE A 84 13.38 4.58 -0.06
CA ILE A 84 12.21 4.50 0.81
C ILE A 84 12.19 5.78 1.64
N VAL A 85 11.03 6.42 1.78
CA VAL A 85 10.86 7.64 2.58
C VAL A 85 9.64 7.54 3.49
N ASP A 86 9.64 8.37 4.54
CA ASP A 86 8.48 8.53 5.41
C ASP A 86 7.27 9.07 4.58
N PRO A 87 6.13 8.34 4.52
CA PRO A 87 4.89 8.80 3.93
C PRO A 87 4.53 10.25 4.26
N LYS A 88 4.82 10.73 5.47
CA LYS A 88 4.59 12.10 5.91
C LYS A 88 5.19 13.14 4.97
N HIS A 89 6.41 12.92 4.46
CA HIS A 89 7.11 13.89 3.61
C HIS A 89 6.48 14.05 2.22
N VAL A 90 5.80 13.01 1.71
CA VAL A 90 5.14 13.05 0.39
C VAL A 90 3.64 13.36 0.52
N LEU A 91 2.96 12.68 1.44
CA LEU A 91 1.50 12.72 1.57
C LEU A 91 0.99 14.00 2.25
N GLN A 92 1.80 14.69 3.05
CA GLN A 92 1.37 15.97 3.64
C GLN A 92 1.24 17.09 2.60
N THR A 93 2.15 17.11 1.62
CA THR A 93 2.24 18.15 0.57
C THR A 93 1.36 17.84 -0.65
N TRP A 94 1.20 16.56 -1.01
CA TRP A 94 0.48 16.16 -2.22
C TRP A 94 -1.01 16.54 -2.25
N ALA A 95 -1.75 16.31 -1.16
CA ALA A 95 -3.18 16.62 -1.07
C ALA A 95 -3.53 17.18 0.30
N ARG A 96 -4.59 17.99 0.42
CA ARG A 96 -5.08 18.47 1.74
C ARG A 96 -5.56 17.31 2.62
N GLN A 97 -6.28 16.35 2.02
CA GLN A 97 -6.81 15.14 2.65
C GLN A 97 -6.74 13.97 1.66
N ILE A 98 -6.56 12.77 2.18
CA ILE A 98 -6.49 11.50 1.44
C ILE A 98 -7.67 10.66 1.89
N ASN A 99 -8.52 10.29 0.94
CA ASN A 99 -9.73 9.52 1.26
C ASN A 99 -9.38 8.05 1.51
N LEU A 100 -8.52 7.49 0.66
CA LEU A 100 -8.14 6.09 0.70
C LEU A 100 -6.64 5.92 0.42
N VAL A 101 -6.01 5.04 1.21
CA VAL A 101 -4.73 4.41 0.91
C VAL A 101 -4.95 2.91 0.73
N LYS A 102 -4.54 2.34 -0.41
CA LYS A 102 -4.31 0.88 -0.54
C LYS A 102 -2.84 0.56 -0.31
N ILE A 103 -2.57 -0.48 0.48
CA ILE A 103 -1.25 -1.05 0.78
C ILE A 103 -1.25 -2.51 0.33
N ASP A 104 -0.19 -2.91 -0.36
CA ASP A 104 -0.02 -4.20 -1.02
C ASP A 104 1.45 -4.25 -1.44
N THR A 105 2.31 -4.84 -0.58
CA THR A 105 3.75 -4.51 -0.56
C THR A 105 4.68 -5.67 -0.17
N GLU A 106 4.23 -6.91 -0.33
CA GLU A 106 5.07 -8.12 -0.19
C GLU A 106 5.87 -8.13 1.13
N GLY A 107 5.18 -7.84 2.24
CA GLY A 107 5.71 -7.87 3.61
C GLY A 107 6.17 -6.53 4.19
N ALA A 108 6.09 -5.41 3.46
CA ALA A 108 6.44 -4.09 3.99
C ALA A 108 5.30 -3.40 4.76
N GLU A 109 4.12 -4.02 4.82
CA GLU A 109 2.89 -3.38 5.32
C GLU A 109 3.04 -2.84 6.74
N ALA A 110 3.63 -3.61 7.67
CA ALA A 110 3.75 -3.19 9.07
C ALA A 110 4.58 -1.91 9.25
N ASP A 111 5.65 -1.74 8.47
CA ASP A 111 6.50 -0.55 8.48
C ASP A 111 5.75 0.66 7.88
N ILE A 112 5.07 0.45 6.75
CA ILE A 112 4.25 1.48 6.10
C ILE A 112 3.11 1.94 7.03
N LEU A 113 2.35 0.99 7.59
CA LEU A 113 1.25 1.24 8.52
C LEU A 113 1.72 2.04 9.74
N ALA A 114 2.93 1.76 10.26
CA ALA A 114 3.49 2.48 11.40
C ALA A 114 3.77 3.96 11.07
N HIS A 115 4.25 4.25 9.86
CA HIS A 115 4.50 5.62 9.41
C HIS A 115 3.23 6.34 8.90
N LEU A 116 2.17 5.62 8.53
CA LEU A 116 0.87 6.21 8.22
C LEU A 116 0.06 6.58 9.47
N LEU A 117 0.35 5.98 10.64
CA LEU A 117 -0.37 6.24 11.89
C LEU A 117 -0.46 7.73 12.25
N PRO A 118 0.61 8.55 12.24
CA PRO A 118 0.51 9.99 12.54
C PRO A 118 -0.35 10.77 11.55
N LEU A 119 -0.55 10.26 10.32
CA LEU A 119 -1.43 10.87 9.32
C LEU A 119 -2.89 10.48 9.57
N VAL A 120 -3.17 9.26 10.01
CA VAL A 120 -4.51 8.85 10.47
C VAL A 120 -4.91 9.63 11.73
N GLU A 121 -4.00 9.75 12.70
CA GLU A 121 -4.20 10.56 13.93
C GLU A 121 -4.51 12.04 13.63
N ALA A 122 -3.90 12.60 12.59
CA ALA A 122 -4.15 13.95 12.13
C ALA A 122 -5.43 14.12 11.27
N GLY A 123 -6.23 13.05 11.08
CA GLY A 123 -7.40 13.05 10.18
C GLY A 123 -7.06 13.25 8.69
N LYS A 124 -5.78 13.09 8.33
CA LYS A 124 -5.25 13.27 6.97
C LYS A 124 -5.67 12.12 6.05
N ILE A 125 -5.74 10.90 6.60
CA ILE A 125 -6.14 9.67 5.92
C ILE A 125 -7.43 9.17 6.56
N GLN A 126 -8.49 8.97 5.77
CA GLN A 126 -9.79 8.50 6.28
C GLN A 126 -9.91 6.97 6.30
N HIS A 127 -9.47 6.31 5.22
CA HIS A 127 -9.63 4.88 5.01
C HIS A 127 -8.32 4.20 4.60
N ILE A 128 -8.14 2.97 5.09
CA ILE A 128 -7.03 2.08 4.73
C ILE A 128 -7.59 0.75 4.23
N VAL A 129 -7.07 0.27 3.11
CA VAL A 129 -7.20 -1.13 2.67
C VAL A 129 -5.78 -1.70 2.63
N ALA A 130 -5.49 -2.77 3.35
CA ALA A 130 -4.17 -3.36 3.38
C ALA A 130 -4.24 -4.86 3.13
N GLU A 131 -3.49 -5.33 2.15
CA GLU A 131 -3.21 -6.75 1.94
C GLU A 131 -1.96 -7.14 2.71
N LEU A 132 -2.14 -7.96 3.74
CA LEU A 132 -1.12 -8.26 4.73
C LEU A 132 -0.40 -9.57 4.44
N MET A 133 0.93 -9.56 4.56
CA MET A 133 1.75 -10.77 4.58
C MET A 133 2.56 -10.86 5.88
N PRO A 134 1.94 -11.21 7.03
CA PRO A 134 2.59 -11.15 8.35
C PRO A 134 3.81 -12.07 8.48
N SER A 135 3.82 -13.18 7.74
CA SER A 135 4.94 -14.11 7.63
C SER A 135 6.20 -13.48 7.00
N GLN A 136 6.05 -12.38 6.26
CA GLN A 136 7.15 -11.67 5.58
C GLN A 136 7.63 -10.43 6.36
N TRP A 137 6.91 -9.96 7.38
CA TRP A 137 7.25 -8.71 8.10
C TRP A 137 8.63 -8.75 8.75
N ALA A 138 9.03 -9.90 9.30
CA ALA A 138 10.37 -10.10 9.88
C ALA A 138 11.47 -9.93 8.82
N ASN A 139 11.21 -10.33 7.56
CA ASN A 139 12.12 -10.14 6.43
C ASN A 139 12.25 -8.66 6.04
N ARG A 140 11.35 -7.78 6.51
CA ARG A 140 11.42 -6.31 6.36
C ARG A 140 11.79 -5.57 7.65
N GLY A 141 12.15 -6.29 8.72
CA GLY A 141 12.58 -5.69 9.99
C GLY A 141 11.43 -5.33 10.95
N SER A 142 10.18 -5.67 10.62
CA SER A 142 9.03 -5.49 11.50
C SER A 142 8.70 -6.78 12.26
N SER A 143 8.48 -6.71 13.57
CA SER A 143 7.96 -7.85 14.34
C SER A 143 6.45 -8.00 14.17
N LEU A 144 5.92 -9.21 14.37
CA LEU A 144 4.48 -9.48 14.33
C LEU A 144 3.73 -8.64 15.38
N GLU A 145 4.28 -8.55 16.59
CA GLU A 145 3.74 -7.79 17.72
C GLU A 145 3.71 -6.29 17.43
N ALA A 146 4.76 -5.75 16.79
CA ALA A 146 4.83 -4.35 16.39
C ALA A 146 3.78 -4.02 15.31
N GLY A 147 3.63 -4.87 14.29
CA GLY A 147 2.59 -4.73 13.26
C GLY A 147 1.18 -4.82 13.84
N LEU A 148 0.92 -5.81 14.70
CA LEU A 148 -0.33 -5.97 15.45
C LEU A 148 -0.67 -4.74 16.30
N ALA A 149 0.28 -4.24 17.08
CA ALA A 149 0.09 -3.07 17.93
C ALA A 149 -0.23 -1.81 17.11
N THR A 150 0.42 -1.65 15.96
CA THR A 150 0.16 -0.57 14.99
C THR A 150 -1.25 -0.68 14.40
N MET A 151 -1.64 -1.86 13.90
CA MET A 151 -2.99 -2.08 13.35
C MET A 151 -4.08 -1.83 14.39
N LYS A 152 -3.86 -2.19 15.66
CA LYS A 152 -4.81 -1.91 16.75
C LYS A 152 -5.01 -0.41 16.99
N LYS A 153 -3.94 0.40 16.87
CA LYS A 153 -4.04 1.87 16.96
C LYS A 153 -4.77 2.46 15.75
N LEU A 154 -4.37 2.04 14.54
CA LEU A 154 -5.00 2.48 13.29
C LEU A 154 -6.49 2.17 13.26
N ALA A 155 -6.91 0.96 13.66
CA ALA A 155 -8.30 0.59 13.71
C ALA A 155 -9.14 1.41 14.70
N ALA A 156 -8.54 1.88 15.81
CA ALA A 156 -9.21 2.72 16.80
C ALA A 156 -9.37 4.19 16.36
N GLN A 157 -8.72 4.60 15.26
CA GLN A 157 -8.62 6.01 14.83
C GLN A 157 -9.08 6.23 13.37
N SER A 158 -8.89 5.24 12.50
CA SER A 158 -9.36 5.27 11.11
C SER A 158 -10.88 5.16 11.04
N THR A 159 -11.50 5.78 10.04
CA THR A 159 -12.96 5.67 9.85
C THR A 159 -13.35 4.29 9.34
N ARG A 160 -12.50 3.67 8.50
CA ARG A 160 -12.62 2.26 8.07
C ARG A 160 -11.23 1.68 7.77
N MET A 161 -10.98 0.46 8.21
CA MET A 161 -9.79 -0.33 7.88
C MET A 161 -10.23 -1.69 7.38
N VAL A 162 -9.82 -2.08 6.17
CA VAL A 162 -10.06 -3.41 5.59
C VAL A 162 -8.73 -4.14 5.52
N LEU A 163 -8.72 -5.38 6.01
CA LEU A 163 -7.55 -6.26 5.98
C LEU A 163 -7.84 -7.44 5.06
N LEU A 164 -7.06 -7.55 3.99
CA LEU A 164 -6.98 -8.72 3.14
C LEU A 164 -5.78 -9.56 3.60
N HIS A 165 -5.86 -10.88 3.49
CA HIS A 165 -4.83 -11.78 3.99
C HIS A 165 -4.55 -12.86 2.94
N ASP A 166 -3.36 -12.86 2.37
CA ASP A 166 -2.98 -13.92 1.43
C ASP A 166 -2.92 -15.28 2.12
N SER A 167 -3.51 -16.30 1.50
CA SER A 167 -3.91 -17.56 2.14
C SER A 167 -2.83 -18.65 2.05
N ALA A 168 -1.56 -18.26 2.20
CA ALA A 168 -0.40 -19.15 2.22
C ALA A 168 0.09 -19.48 3.66
N GLY A 169 -0.75 -20.16 4.44
CA GLY A 169 -0.31 -20.94 5.61
C GLY A 169 -0.18 -20.23 6.97
N PHE A 170 -0.59 -18.97 7.11
CA PHE A 170 -0.70 -18.30 8.42
C PHE A 170 -2.18 -18.14 8.82
N THR A 171 -2.61 -18.77 9.90
CA THR A 171 -3.93 -18.50 10.50
C THR A 171 -3.82 -17.29 11.40
N PHE A 172 -4.18 -16.12 10.88
CA PHE A 172 -4.30 -14.93 11.73
C PHE A 172 -5.30 -15.22 12.86
N PRO A 173 -4.95 -15.03 14.15
CA PRO A 173 -5.87 -15.28 15.25
C PRO A 173 -7.01 -14.25 15.22
N ARG A 174 -8.12 -14.62 14.57
CA ARG A 174 -9.30 -13.75 14.35
C ARG A 174 -9.80 -13.12 15.66
N GLU A 175 -9.71 -13.87 16.75
CA GLU A 175 -10.05 -13.44 18.12
C GLU A 175 -9.23 -12.23 18.61
N GLN A 176 -7.98 -12.06 18.15
CA GLN A 176 -7.11 -10.94 18.51
C GLN A 176 -7.41 -9.66 17.70
N ILE A 177 -8.07 -9.78 16.54
CA ILE A 177 -8.67 -8.65 15.79
C ILE A 177 -10.19 -8.58 16.07
N SER A 178 -10.62 -8.85 17.30
CA SER A 178 -11.95 -8.45 17.78
C SER A 178 -11.93 -6.96 18.14
N LEU A 179 -12.07 -6.11 17.13
CA LEU A 179 -12.05 -4.66 17.27
C LEU A 179 -13.44 -4.14 17.60
N SER A 180 -13.68 -3.84 18.88
CA SER A 180 -14.92 -3.22 19.37
C SER A 180 -15.11 -1.84 18.73
N GLY A 181 -15.98 -1.78 17.70
CA GLY A 181 -16.22 -0.61 16.87
C GLY A 181 -16.27 -0.94 15.37
N VAL A 182 -15.71 -2.08 14.95
CA VAL A 182 -15.81 -2.57 13.56
C VAL A 182 -17.02 -3.48 13.42
N THR A 183 -18.17 -2.91 13.07
CA THR A 183 -19.32 -3.70 12.59
C THR A 183 -19.15 -4.03 11.11
N GLY A 184 -18.46 -5.13 10.84
CA GLY A 184 -18.31 -5.70 9.50
C GLY A 184 -17.77 -7.12 9.59
N GLU A 185 -18.33 -8.02 8.79
CA GLU A 185 -17.74 -9.36 8.60
C GLU A 185 -16.41 -9.23 7.82
N LEU A 186 -15.60 -10.28 7.88
CA LEU A 186 -14.46 -10.42 6.95
C LEU A 186 -15.04 -10.76 5.57
N PHE A 187 -15.45 -9.73 4.81
CA PHE A 187 -16.27 -9.91 3.60
C PHE A 187 -15.46 -10.53 2.44
N GLU A 188 -15.67 -11.82 2.19
CA GLU A 188 -15.25 -12.50 0.94
C GLU A 188 -15.98 -11.97 -0.31
N LYS A 189 -16.93 -11.02 -0.16
CA LYS A 189 -17.70 -10.39 -1.24
C LYS A 189 -17.97 -8.91 -0.96
N PHE A 190 -17.07 -8.03 -1.38
CA PHE A 190 -17.30 -6.59 -1.39
C PHE A 190 -18.08 -6.14 -2.64
N ASN A 191 -19.08 -5.27 -2.47
CA ASN A 191 -19.74 -4.58 -3.59
C ASN A 191 -19.12 -3.18 -3.80
N VAL A 192 -18.63 -2.92 -5.01
CA VAL A 192 -18.02 -1.64 -5.42
C VAL A 192 -18.99 -0.45 -5.29
N GLU A 193 -20.31 -0.69 -5.37
CA GLU A 193 -21.33 0.36 -5.30
C GLU A 193 -21.35 1.13 -3.98
N ASP A 194 -21.04 0.48 -2.85
CA ASP A 194 -21.06 1.15 -1.54
C ASP A 194 -19.87 2.11 -1.37
N LEU A 195 -18.74 1.81 -2.00
CA LEU A 195 -17.56 2.69 -2.07
C LEU A 195 -17.85 3.95 -2.92
N VAL A 196 -18.86 3.90 -3.80
CA VAL A 196 -19.32 5.05 -4.60
C VAL A 196 -20.35 5.91 -3.86
N LYS A 197 -21.06 5.40 -2.85
CA LYS A 197 -22.12 6.15 -2.14
C LYS A 197 -21.56 7.26 -1.25
N ASP A 198 -20.47 7.01 -0.51
CA ASP A 198 -19.83 8.03 0.35
C ASP A 198 -19.22 9.21 -0.44
N ARG A 199 -19.05 9.05 -1.76
CA ARG A 199 -18.50 10.07 -2.66
C ARG A 199 -19.35 11.35 -2.77
N LYS A 200 -20.65 11.30 -2.49
CA LYS A 200 -21.56 12.44 -2.72
C LYS A 200 -21.31 13.65 -1.81
N ASN A 201 -20.52 13.50 -0.74
CA ASN A 201 -20.36 14.54 0.29
C ASN A 201 -18.94 15.14 0.40
N GLY A 202 -17.96 14.74 -0.42
CA GLY A 202 -16.61 15.30 -0.34
C GLY A 202 -15.68 14.90 -1.48
N GLY A 203 -15.14 15.90 -2.20
CA GLY A 203 -14.09 15.68 -3.19
C GLY A 203 -12.74 15.43 -2.51
N GLY A 204 -12.13 14.27 -2.78
CA GLY A 204 -10.81 13.92 -2.26
C GLY A 204 -10.09 12.89 -3.13
N CYS A 205 -8.81 12.68 -2.86
CA CYS A 205 -7.89 11.93 -3.72
C CYS A 205 -7.63 10.52 -3.15
N ASN A 206 -7.36 9.55 -4.05
CA ASN A 206 -7.23 8.13 -3.73
C ASN A 206 -5.83 7.61 -4.11
N VAL A 207 -4.99 7.25 -3.15
CA VAL A 207 -3.66 6.67 -3.41
C VAL A 207 -3.81 5.16 -3.70
N TRP A 208 -3.24 4.65 -4.80
CA TRP A 208 -3.60 3.34 -5.36
C TRP A 208 -2.43 2.42 -5.71
N TRP A 209 -2.51 1.19 -5.18
CA TRP A 209 -1.79 -0.03 -5.54
C TRP A 209 -2.78 -1.19 -5.79
N SER A 210 -2.37 -2.37 -6.27
CA SER A 210 -3.14 -3.13 -7.27
C SER A 210 -3.00 -4.66 -7.16
N PHE A 211 -4.06 -5.48 -6.98
CA PHE A 211 -5.51 -5.25 -7.20
C PHE A 211 -6.36 -6.47 -6.75
N TYR A 212 -7.53 -6.27 -6.10
CA TYR A 212 -8.83 -6.81 -6.55
C TYR A 212 -9.95 -5.81 -6.17
#